data_AF-A0A175VTW8-F1
#
_entry.id   AF-A0A175VTW8-F1
#
_cell.length_a   1.000
_cell.length_b   1.000
_cell.length_c   1.000
_cell.angle_alpha   90.00
_cell.angle_beta   90.00
_cell.angle_gamma   90.00
#
_symmetry.space_group_name_H-M   'P 1'
#
loop_
_entity.id
_entity.type
_entity.pdbx_description
1 polymer ?
#
loop_
_entity_poly.entity_id
_entity_poly.type
_entity_poly.pdbx_seq_one_letter_code
_entity_poly.pdbx_strand_id
1 'polypeptide(L)'
;MATPPAALRSLYRSLLRELPARPILSSPRAPLHQHLRERFNPSSAPPIPPAELQFAQGQQYLAYLRAQRTYVTLLERYNPGMGMDEEERVRLTARRVGMDLPVEYDGSGESEREGTK
;
A
#
# COMPACT_ATOMS: atom_id res chain seq x y z
N MET A 1 -9.24 27.82 19.08
CA MET A 1 -7.89 28.27 19.48
C MET A 1 -7.00 28.07 18.27
N ALA A 2 -6.43 29.14 17.72
CA ALA A 2 -5.66 29.06 16.49
C ALA A 2 -4.56 27.99 16.58
N THR A 3 -4.45 27.16 15.56
CA THR A 3 -3.48 26.07 15.52
C THR A 3 -2.05 26.63 15.54
N PRO A 4 -1.17 26.21 16.46
CA PRO A 4 0.18 26.73 16.51
C PRO A 4 0.96 26.32 15.24
N PRO A 5 1.81 27.20 14.68
CA PRO A 5 2.51 26.91 13.42
C PRO A 5 3.49 25.73 13.54
N ALA A 6 3.96 25.44 14.75
CA ALA A 6 4.77 24.26 15.03
C ALA A 6 3.98 22.94 14.87
N ALA A 7 2.71 22.91 15.28
CA ALA A 7 1.85 21.73 15.15
C ALA A 7 1.46 21.48 13.69
N LEU A 8 1.26 22.53 12.89
CA LEU A 8 1.04 22.39 11.44
C LEU A 8 2.27 21.76 10.75
N ARG A 9 3.48 22.21 11.10
CA ARG A 9 4.73 21.64 10.56
C ARG A 9 4.95 20.19 11.01
N SER A 10 4.63 19.86 12.26
CA SER A 10 4.76 18.47 12.73
C SER A 10 3.79 17.54 12.02
N LEU A 11 2.55 17.98 11.80
CA LEU A 11 1.53 17.25 11.06
C LEU A 11 1.91 17.04 9.59
N TYR A 12 2.40 18.08 8.92
CA TYR A 12 2.91 17.98 7.55
C TYR A 12 4.07 16.96 7.46
N ARG A 13 5.04 17.04 8.38
CA ARG A 13 6.17 16.10 8.42
C ARG A 13 5.73 14.66 8.74
N SER A 14 4.74 14.47 9.60
CA SER A 14 4.23 13.13 9.88
C SER A 14 3.50 12.54 8.68
N LEU A 15 2.68 13.33 7.96
CA LEU A 15 2.06 12.86 6.71
C LEU A 15 3.11 12.47 5.66
N LEU A 16 4.17 13.26 5.51
CA LEU A 16 5.27 12.92 4.59
C LEU A 16 6.02 11.65 4.98
N ARG A 17 6.04 11.28 6.26
CA ARG A 17 6.70 10.05 6.74
C ARG A 17 5.85 8.79 6.53
N GLU A 18 4.52 8.92 6.44
CA GLU A 18 3.63 7.79 6.14
C GLU A 18 3.56 7.50 4.62
N LEU A 19 4.01 8.43 3.77
CA LEU A 19 4.13 8.18 2.34
C LEU A 19 5.34 7.28 2.04
N PRO A 20 5.24 6.38 1.03
CA PRO A 20 6.33 5.47 0.68
C PRO A 20 7.63 6.23 0.40
N ALA A 21 8.74 5.73 0.96
CA ALA A 21 10.05 6.35 0.82
C ALA A 21 10.46 6.38 -0.66
N ARG A 22 10.71 7.59 -1.17
CA ARG A 22 11.19 7.79 -2.54
C ARG A 22 12.71 7.74 -2.59
N PRO A 23 13.31 7.21 -3.66
CA PRO A 23 14.72 7.47 -3.93
C PRO A 23 14.90 8.98 -4.11
N ILE A 24 15.83 9.56 -3.34
CA ILE A 24 16.06 11.01 -3.18
C ILE A 24 16.27 11.72 -4.52
N LEU A 25 16.72 10.99 -5.54
CA LEU A 25 17.08 11.49 -6.87
C LEU A 25 15.95 11.42 -7.91
N SER A 26 14.78 10.84 -7.60
CA SER A 26 13.65 10.80 -8.53
C SER A 26 12.92 12.15 -8.54
N SER A 27 13.31 13.02 -9.47
CA SER A 27 12.51 14.18 -9.90
C SER A 27 11.67 13.79 -11.11
N PRO A 28 10.38 14.18 -11.21
CA PRO A 28 9.64 15.12 -10.36
C PRO A 28 8.99 14.51 -9.10
N ARG A 29 8.65 15.38 -8.13
CA ARG A 29 7.86 15.00 -6.94
C ARG A 29 6.50 14.44 -7.36
N ALA A 30 5.97 13.47 -6.61
CA ALA A 30 4.62 12.99 -6.89
C ALA A 30 3.58 14.12 -6.80
N PRO A 31 2.51 14.03 -7.60
CA PRO A 31 1.40 14.97 -7.53
C PRO A 31 0.82 15.06 -6.10
N LEU A 32 0.81 13.96 -5.35
CA LEU A 32 0.36 13.94 -3.96
C LEU A 32 1.22 14.82 -3.03
N HIS A 33 2.55 14.84 -3.20
CA HIS A 33 3.41 15.69 -2.37
C HIS A 33 3.21 17.17 -2.71
N GLN A 34 2.97 17.50 -3.99
CA GLN A 34 2.63 18.85 -4.42
C GLN A 34 1.29 19.27 -3.83
N HIS A 35 0.26 18.41 -3.93
CA HIS A 35 -1.05 18.66 -3.34
C HIS A 35 -1.00 18.89 -1.83
N LEU A 36 -0.27 18.05 -1.09
CA LEU A 36 -0.09 18.26 0.35
C LEU A 36 0.63 19.60 0.61
N ARG A 37 1.69 19.92 -0.12
CA ARG A 37 2.41 21.19 0.06
C ARG A 37 1.52 22.40 -0.20
N GLU A 38 0.67 22.36 -1.23
CA GLU A 38 -0.31 23.41 -1.54
C GLU A 38 -1.34 23.57 -0.43
N ARG A 39 -1.90 22.47 0.09
CA ARG A 39 -2.86 22.48 1.20
C ARG A 39 -2.30 23.08 2.49
N PHE A 40 -1.02 22.86 2.78
CA PHE A 40 -0.35 23.45 3.96
C PHE A 40 0.24 24.84 3.70
N ASN A 41 0.11 25.39 2.49
CA ASN A 41 0.56 26.75 2.20
C ASN A 41 -0.50 27.76 2.69
N PRO A 42 -0.19 28.64 3.66
CA PRO A 42 -1.16 29.62 4.16
C PRO A 42 -1.67 30.56 3.06
N SER A 43 -0.89 30.78 1.99
CA SER A 43 -1.29 31.64 0.87
C SER A 43 -2.29 30.98 -0.09
N SER A 44 -2.44 29.65 -0.06
CA SER A 44 -3.29 28.89 -0.99
C SER A 44 -4.60 28.41 -0.34
N ALA A 45 -4.82 28.69 0.94
CA ALA A 45 -5.95 28.15 1.68
C ALA A 45 -7.27 28.73 1.12
N PRO A 46 -8.20 27.88 0.63
CA PRO A 46 -9.52 28.35 0.24
C PRO A 46 -10.30 28.85 1.47
N PRO A 47 -11.25 29.78 1.29
CA PRO A 47 -11.99 30.41 2.39
C PRO A 47 -12.83 29.43 3.22
N ILE A 48 -13.12 28.22 2.71
CA ILE A 48 -13.97 27.20 3.33
C ILE A 48 -13.32 25.83 3.10
N PRO A 49 -13.18 24.95 4.12
CA PRO A 49 -13.57 25.10 5.53
C PRO A 49 -12.52 25.81 6.42
N PRO A 50 -12.86 26.16 7.68
CA PRO A 50 -11.95 26.84 8.62
C PRO A 50 -10.62 26.09 8.81
N ALA A 51 -9.52 26.84 8.99
CA ALA A 51 -8.19 26.26 9.19
C ALA A 51 -8.10 25.25 10.34
N GLU A 52 -8.85 25.47 11.43
CA GLU A 52 -8.94 24.53 12.56
C GLU A 52 -9.56 23.19 12.13
N LEU A 53 -10.59 23.20 11.28
CA LEU A 53 -11.22 21.99 10.76
C LEU A 53 -10.27 21.23 9.82
N GLN A 54 -9.56 21.95 8.95
CA GLN A 54 -8.57 21.34 8.06
C GLN A 54 -7.44 20.65 8.83
N PHE A 55 -6.99 21.27 9.93
CA PHE A 55 -6.01 20.67 10.81
C PHE A 55 -6.54 19.40 11.49
N ALA A 56 -7.77 19.43 12.01
CA ALA A 56 -8.42 18.26 12.61
C ALA A 56 -8.59 17.12 11.59
N GLN A 57 -9.01 17.42 10.36
CA GLN A 57 -9.07 16.46 9.26
C GLN A 57 -7.69 15.86 8.97
N GLY A 58 -6.65 16.69 8.91
CA GLY A 58 -5.27 16.23 8.74
C GLY A 58 -4.83 15.24 9.82
N GLN A 59 -5.25 15.45 11.08
CA GLN A 59 -4.97 14.52 12.17
C GLN A 59 -5.71 13.20 12.01
N GLN A 60 -6.98 13.26 11.61
CA GLN A 60 -7.80 12.06 11.33
C GLN A 60 -7.18 11.23 10.20
N TYR A 61 -6.75 11.86 9.11
CA TYR A 61 -6.06 11.17 8.03
C TYR A 61 -4.75 10.53 8.48
N LEU A 62 -3.94 11.22 9.29
CA LEU A 62 -2.72 10.65 9.84
C LEU A 62 -3.00 9.41 10.71
N ALA A 63 -4.03 9.46 11.55
CA ALA A 63 -4.44 8.33 12.36
C ALA A 63 -4.89 7.14 11.49
N TYR A 64 -5.66 7.42 10.44
CA TYR A 64 -6.11 6.41 9.48
C TYR A 64 -4.92 5.74 8.75
N LEU A 65 -3.94 6.51 8.26
CA LEU A 65 -2.76 5.95 7.58
C LEU A 65 -1.94 5.02 8.48
N ARG A 66 -1.76 5.40 9.75
CA ARG A 66 -1.08 4.56 10.74
C ARG A 66 -1.86 3.27 11.02
N ALA A 67 -3.18 3.39 11.17
CA ALA A 67 -4.04 2.23 11.35
C ALA A 67 -3.98 1.30 10.13
N GLN A 68 -3.98 1.85 8.91
CA GLN A 68 -3.88 1.08 7.67
C GLN A 68 -2.57 0.31 7.59
N ARG A 69 -1.45 0.91 7.97
CA ARG A 69 -0.15 0.22 8.03
C ARG A 69 -0.20 -0.97 8.99
N THR A 70 -0.69 -0.75 10.21
CA THR A 70 -0.82 -1.82 11.21
C THR A 70 -1.78 -2.91 10.73
N TYR A 71 -2.90 -2.53 10.10
CA TYR A 71 -3.87 -3.46 9.52
C TYR A 71 -3.22 -4.36 8.47
N VAL A 72 -2.50 -3.79 7.50
CA VAL A 72 -1.80 -4.56 6.46
C VAL A 72 -0.79 -5.52 7.08
N THR A 73 0.04 -5.05 8.02
CA THR A 73 1.02 -5.90 8.71
C THR A 73 0.37 -7.05 9.48
N LEU A 74 -0.75 -6.81 10.18
CA LEU A 74 -1.48 -7.87 10.86
C LEU A 74 -2.09 -8.85 9.86
N LEU A 75 -2.68 -8.35 8.78
CA LEU A 75 -3.31 -9.17 7.77
C LEU A 75 -2.31 -10.11 7.09
N GLU A 76 -1.13 -9.63 6.72
CA GLU A 76 -0.02 -10.44 6.19
C GLU A 76 0.45 -11.50 7.19
N ARG A 77 0.57 -11.12 8.47
CA ARG A 77 1.06 -12.02 9.52
C ARG A 77 0.13 -13.19 9.82
N TYR A 78 -1.18 -12.92 9.83
CA TYR A 78 -2.18 -13.95 10.13
C TYR A 78 -2.62 -14.74 8.89
N ASN A 79 -2.32 -14.24 7.68
CA ASN A 79 -2.70 -14.88 6.41
C ASN A 79 -1.49 -15.02 5.47
N PRO A 80 -0.51 -15.89 5.79
CA PRO A 80 0.71 -16.03 4.99
C PRO A 80 0.44 -16.52 3.56
N GLY A 81 -0.70 -17.15 3.31
CA GLY A 81 -1.13 -17.60 1.97
C GLY A 81 -1.97 -16.59 1.19
N MET A 82 -2.18 -15.38 1.70
CA MET A 82 -3.06 -14.39 1.04
C MET A 82 -2.54 -13.93 -0.33
N GLY A 83 -1.23 -13.95 -0.54
CA GLY A 83 -0.61 -13.68 -1.83
C GLY A 83 -0.23 -14.92 -2.65
N MET A 84 -0.63 -16.13 -2.22
CA MET A 84 -0.38 -17.34 -2.99
C MET A 84 -1.42 -17.47 -4.09
N ASP A 85 -0.96 -17.74 -5.31
CA ASP A 85 -1.85 -18.08 -6.40
C ASP A 85 -2.55 -19.40 -6.10
N GLU A 86 -3.78 -19.53 -6.60
CA GLU A 86 -4.63 -20.70 -6.35
C GLU A 86 -3.95 -22.01 -6.82
N GLU A 87 -3.24 -21.96 -7.96
CA GLU A 87 -2.45 -23.07 -8.49
C GLU A 87 -1.36 -23.53 -7.52
N GLU A 88 -0.63 -22.57 -6.93
CA GLU A 88 0.42 -22.86 -5.95
C GLU A 88 -0.18 -23.50 -4.68
N ARG A 89 -1.34 -23.02 -4.22
CA ARG A 89 -2.07 -23.56 -3.08
C ARG A 89 -2.50 -25.01 -3.31
N VAL A 90 -3.02 -25.33 -4.49
CA VAL A 90 -3.42 -26.70 -4.87
C VAL A 90 -2.17 -27.60 -4.92
N ARG A 91 -1.08 -27.15 -5.54
CA ARG A 91 0.19 -27.90 -5.60
C ARG A 91 0.75 -28.21 -4.21
N LEU A 92 0.76 -27.25 -3.28
CA LEU A 92 1.24 -27.47 -1.92
C LEU A 92 0.33 -28.43 -1.13
N THR A 93 -0.98 -28.41 -1.41
CA THR A 93 -1.93 -29.34 -0.82
C THR A 93 -1.70 -30.77 -1.33
N ALA A 94 -1.45 -30.95 -2.63
CA ALA A 94 -1.05 -32.24 -3.20
C ALA A 94 0.25 -32.73 -2.57
N ARG A 95 1.27 -31.85 -2.43
CA ARG A 95 2.55 -32.20 -1.81
C ARG A 95 2.42 -32.58 -0.34
N ARG A 96 1.47 -31.99 0.38
CA ARG A 96 1.20 -32.36 1.78
C ARG A 96 0.76 -33.83 1.92
N VAL A 97 0.13 -34.39 0.89
CA VAL A 97 -0.25 -35.82 0.84
C VAL A 97 0.75 -36.68 0.07
N GLY A 98 1.92 -36.13 -0.30
CA GLY A 98 2.96 -36.85 -1.05
C GLY A 98 2.64 -37.05 -2.53
N MET A 99 1.70 -36.28 -3.08
CA MET A 99 1.37 -36.26 -4.50
C MET A 99 1.88 -34.97 -5.14
N ASP A 100 2.25 -35.01 -6.42
CA ASP A 100 2.44 -33.78 -7.21
C ASP A 100 1.19 -33.51 -8.05
N LEU A 101 0.91 -32.24 -8.31
CA LEU A 101 -0.20 -31.82 -9.17
C LEU A 101 0.09 -32.32 -10.62
N PRO A 102 -0.79 -33.12 -11.25
CA PRO A 102 -0.61 -33.55 -12.63
C PRO A 102 -0.61 -32.36 -13.59
N VAL A 103 0.07 -32.52 -14.72
CA VAL A 103 0.03 -31.52 -15.81
C VAL A 103 -1.42 -31.36 -16.26
N GLU A 104 -1.95 -30.15 -16.15
CA GLU A 104 -3.30 -29.85 -16.65
C GLU A 104 -3.30 -30.01 -18.16
N TYR A 105 -4.30 -30.74 -18.68
CA TYR A 105 -4.48 -30.89 -20.12
C TYR A 105 -5.00 -29.57 -20.69
N ASP A 106 -4.11 -28.73 -21.22
CA ASP A 106 -4.53 -27.67 -22.11
C ASP A 106 -4.97 -28.31 -23.43
N GLY A 107 -6.13 -27.96 -23.97
CA GLY A 107 -6.64 -28.59 -25.19
C GLY A 107 -5.79 -28.33 -26.45
N SER A 108 -4.63 -27.69 -26.32
CA SER A 108 -3.60 -27.54 -27.34
C SER A 108 -2.79 -28.84 -27.44
N GLY A 109 -3.23 -29.72 -28.32
CA GLY A 109 -2.64 -31.05 -28.55
C GLY A 109 -1.22 -31.05 -29.15
N GLU A 110 -0.25 -30.47 -28.44
CA GLU A 110 1.18 -30.60 -28.71
C GLU A 110 1.90 -31.13 -27.46
N SER A 111 1.41 -32.24 -26.89
CA SER A 111 2.21 -33.01 -25.93
C SER A 111 3.29 -33.76 -26.72
N GLU A 112 4.46 -33.14 -26.73
CA GLU A 112 5.75 -33.66 -27.17
C GLU A 112 5.91 -35.15 -26.85
N ARG A 113 6.17 -35.91 -27.92
CA ARG A 113 6.62 -37.29 -27.84
C ARG A 113 8.08 -37.29 -27.37
N GLU A 114 8.28 -37.33 -26.07
CA GLU A 114 9.59 -37.60 -25.46
C GLU A 114 9.31 -38.61 -24.32
N GLY A 115 9.52 -39.92 -24.44
CA GLY A 115 10.41 -40.67 -25.31
C GLY A 115 11.82 -40.68 -24.72
N THR A 116 12.16 -41.66 -23.88
CA THR A 116 13.25 -42.64 -24.13
C THR A 116 13.59 -43.47 -22.87
N LYS A 117 13.37 -44.79 -23.02
CA LYS A 117 13.94 -45.99 -22.34
C LYS A 117 13.85 -46.14 -20.82
#